data_AF-K2E8D5-F1
#
_entry.id   AF-K2E8D5-F1
#
_cell.length_a   1.000
_cell.length_b   1.000
_cell.length_c   1.000
_cell.angle_alpha   90.00
_cell.angle_beta   90.00
_cell.angle_gamma   90.00
#
_symmetry.space_group_name_H-M   'P 1'
#
loop_
_entity.id
_entity.type
_entity.pdbx_description
1 polymer ?
#
loop_
_entity_poly.entity_id
_entity_poly.type
_entity_poly.pdbx_seq_one_letter_code
_entity_poly.pdbx_strand_id
1 'polypeptide(L)'
;MDMVRNKKIVFFSIFIAVLLVFLVAGFLWWQKNRKNELPSNVYSIEVKLDQEKTSQIIKEDGGNLSLKNDDIEFNLNFPKQSVTQNQLISMQKIASISGLDQGAELIAGVELSPQGTVLMAPAELAISSKMENERLIAFAYEENGKNFHFIPLFFEENQAKIQITNFSGYGIINVGDGTYTPPPPESIEAQAQQAIAKVILKAQDRMRTGDKRSLTDEEQNEIYDFLNDWYKKAVRPDLMKSVDNEDLIEPSFNQFNKWRAAIQIVTKKLGFDGDRFKKEIEFSLNQVAKAVANAYVKASQKCTADKDATQIAKMTKWAGFAQYQELDGRSGLDVSDLIDLTKKCAHFELKITSKIESPEAKSTTIASGTLSIGLDENNYFTGGGEIKEESRTEAGFACSYPQGSPVYPVEIIAAMLDTGKGGQRVNLILQFPEEGEDREYDCASTEIENFTTENAGNEWLGNYLLIYHDEKSYIPIGKFEIGDWQIVNSGGIYAKKTVSRTKTISFFGFSGTLIENTTYELIHLPQ
;
A
#
# COMPACT_ATOMS: atom_id res chain seq x y z
N MET A 1 -56.45 47.66 32.96
CA MET A 1 -54.99 47.41 32.92
C MET A 1 -54.64 45.93 33.14
N ASP A 2 -55.60 45.05 33.47
CA ASP A 2 -55.35 43.63 33.78
C ASP A 2 -55.23 42.69 32.57
N MET A 3 -55.69 43.07 31.38
CA MET A 3 -55.56 42.22 30.17
C MET A 3 -54.11 42.10 29.64
N VAL A 4 -53.25 43.10 29.92
CA VAL A 4 -51.85 43.09 29.45
C VAL A 4 -50.97 42.18 30.33
N ARG A 5 -51.33 42.01 31.60
CA ARG A 5 -50.57 41.18 32.55
C ARG A 5 -50.76 39.69 32.27
N ASN A 6 -51.95 39.28 31.80
CA ASN A 6 -52.25 37.88 31.50
C ASN A 6 -51.58 37.38 30.21
N LYS A 7 -51.42 38.24 29.19
CA LYS A 7 -50.70 37.87 27.95
C LYS A 7 -49.21 37.61 28.19
N LYS A 8 -48.57 38.33 29.12
CA LYS A 8 -47.15 38.11 29.46
C LYS A 8 -46.91 36.77 30.15
N ILE A 9 -47.85 36.31 30.98
CA ILE A 9 -47.75 35.00 31.66
C ILE A 9 -47.91 33.87 30.65
N VAL A 10 -48.87 33.97 29.73
CA VAL A 10 -49.06 32.95 28.68
C VAL A 10 -47.85 32.85 27.74
N PHE A 11 -47.30 33.99 27.31
CA PHE A 11 -46.10 34.00 26.47
C PHE A 11 -44.87 33.40 27.18
N PHE A 12 -44.70 33.70 28.47
CA PHE A 12 -43.58 33.17 29.24
C PHE A 12 -43.69 31.65 29.44
N SER A 13 -44.90 31.13 29.71
CA SER A 13 -45.13 29.68 29.82
C SER A 13 -44.91 28.94 28.50
N ILE A 14 -45.31 29.53 27.36
CA ILE A 14 -45.04 28.95 26.03
C ILE A 14 -43.54 28.94 25.74
N PHE A 15 -42.83 30.03 26.06
CA PHE A 15 -41.39 30.10 25.85
C PHE A 15 -40.62 29.05 26.68
N ILE A 16 -41.01 28.85 27.94
CA ILE A 16 -40.42 27.81 28.81
C ILE A 16 -40.70 26.42 28.26
N ALA A 17 -41.93 26.14 27.80
CA ALA A 17 -42.29 24.85 27.23
C ALA A 17 -41.46 24.53 25.97
N VAL A 18 -41.29 25.52 25.08
CA VAL A 18 -40.47 25.38 23.87
C VAL A 18 -39.00 25.14 24.24
N LEU A 19 -38.46 25.91 25.19
CA LEU A 19 -37.08 25.74 25.67
C LEU A 19 -36.84 24.34 26.26
N LEU A 20 -37.78 23.82 27.05
CA LEU A 20 -37.72 22.47 27.61
C LEU A 20 -37.74 21.40 26.52
N VAL A 21 -38.56 21.56 25.47
CA VAL A 21 -38.58 20.62 24.34
C VAL A 21 -37.24 20.62 23.61
N PHE A 22 -36.62 21.79 23.38
CA PHE A 22 -35.29 21.86 22.77
C PHE A 22 -34.19 21.30 23.66
N LEU A 23 -34.26 21.51 24.97
CA LEU A 23 -33.30 20.93 25.93
C LEU A 23 -33.42 19.41 26.00
N VAL A 24 -34.64 18.86 26.01
CA VAL A 24 -34.87 17.40 26.00
C VAL A 24 -34.47 16.79 24.66
N ALA A 25 -34.80 17.42 23.53
CA ALA A 25 -34.37 16.96 22.22
C ALA A 25 -32.85 17.04 22.05
N GLY A 26 -32.22 18.12 22.52
CA GLY A 26 -30.77 18.29 22.54
C GLY A 26 -30.09 17.26 23.46
N PHE A 27 -30.66 16.98 24.63
CA PHE A 27 -30.16 15.96 25.56
C PHE A 27 -30.30 14.55 24.99
N LEU A 28 -31.44 14.21 24.36
CA LEU A 28 -31.63 12.90 23.71
C LEU A 28 -30.74 12.74 22.48
N TRP A 29 -30.53 13.80 21.69
CA TRP A 29 -29.59 13.81 20.57
C TRP A 29 -28.14 13.66 21.05
N TRP A 30 -27.76 14.38 22.11
CA TRP A 30 -26.46 14.27 22.76
C TRP A 30 -26.23 12.89 23.37
N GLN A 31 -27.22 12.30 24.06
CA GLN A 31 -27.15 10.96 24.63
C GLN A 31 -27.08 9.87 23.55
N LYS A 32 -27.73 10.09 22.40
CA LYS A 32 -27.64 9.20 21.23
C LYS A 32 -26.26 9.28 20.56
N ASN A 33 -25.64 10.46 20.50
CA ASN A 33 -24.28 10.62 19.96
C ASN A 33 -23.19 10.15 20.94
N ARG A 34 -23.39 10.28 22.26
CA ARG A 34 -22.45 9.79 23.27
C ARG A 34 -22.31 8.27 23.33
N LYS A 35 -23.33 7.53 22.90
CA LYS A 35 -23.22 6.06 22.76
C LYS A 35 -22.26 5.62 21.63
N ASN A 36 -21.75 6.58 20.85
CA ASN A 36 -20.71 6.35 19.85
C ASN A 36 -19.33 6.87 20.28
N GLU A 37 -19.17 7.44 21.48
CA GLU A 37 -17.84 7.65 22.06
C GLU A 37 -17.35 6.28 22.55
N LEU A 38 -16.55 5.61 21.71
CA LEU A 38 -15.86 4.36 22.04
C LEU A 38 -15.10 4.57 23.37
N PRO A 39 -15.13 3.60 24.30
CA PRO A 39 -14.43 3.74 25.57
C PRO A 39 -12.93 4.02 25.31
N SER A 40 -12.42 5.11 25.87
CA SER A 40 -11.10 5.69 25.54
C SER A 40 -9.90 4.91 26.08
N ASN A 41 -10.03 3.60 26.27
CA ASN A 41 -8.96 2.71 26.68
C ASN A 41 -8.69 1.68 25.58
N VAL A 42 -8.29 2.16 24.40
CA VAL A 42 -7.72 1.31 23.35
C VAL A 42 -6.52 0.59 23.95
N TYR A 43 -6.63 -0.73 24.02
CA TYR A 43 -5.56 -1.56 24.56
C TYR A 43 -4.34 -1.47 23.65
N SER A 44 -3.20 -1.08 24.22
CA SER A 44 -1.95 -0.88 23.51
C SER A 44 -0.85 -1.66 24.20
N ILE A 45 0.02 -2.26 23.40
CA ILE A 45 1.22 -2.97 23.82
C ILE A 45 2.46 -2.20 23.37
N GLU A 46 3.61 -2.46 23.97
CA GLU A 46 4.88 -1.97 23.44
C GLU A 46 5.55 -3.07 22.62
N VAL A 47 5.98 -2.73 21.41
CA VAL A 47 6.60 -3.67 20.47
C VAL A 47 8.03 -3.26 20.19
N LYS A 48 8.94 -4.23 20.27
CA LYS A 48 10.34 -4.05 19.87
C LYS A 48 10.63 -4.92 18.66
N LEU A 49 11.09 -4.30 17.57
CA LEU A 49 11.47 -4.99 16.35
C LEU A 49 12.93 -5.49 16.41
N ASP A 50 13.17 -6.64 15.77
CA ASP A 50 14.50 -7.22 15.57
C ASP A 50 15.22 -6.53 14.38
N GLN A 51 16.52 -6.78 14.18
CA GLN A 51 17.26 -6.31 12.99
C GLN A 51 16.92 -7.13 11.74
N GLU A 52 16.41 -8.35 11.92
CA GLU A 52 16.09 -9.24 10.82
C GLU A 52 14.84 -8.79 10.05
N LYS A 53 15.04 -8.56 8.76
CA LYS A 53 14.02 -8.13 7.81
C LYS A 53 14.25 -8.73 6.44
N THR A 54 13.18 -8.87 5.69
CA THR A 54 13.19 -9.27 4.27
C THR A 54 12.22 -8.38 3.50
N SER A 55 12.49 -8.17 2.21
CA SER A 55 11.65 -7.35 1.34
C SER A 55 11.55 -7.94 -0.06
N GLN A 56 10.38 -7.83 -0.69
CA GLN A 56 10.16 -8.28 -2.06
C GLN A 56 9.09 -7.45 -2.77
N ILE A 57 9.23 -7.27 -4.08
CA ILE A 57 8.17 -6.72 -4.94
C ILE A 57 7.16 -7.83 -5.22
N ILE A 58 5.94 -7.66 -4.72
CA ILE A 58 4.81 -8.54 -5.03
C ILE A 58 3.98 -7.91 -6.14
N LYS A 59 3.60 -8.73 -7.13
CA LYS A 59 2.82 -8.33 -8.31
C LYS A 59 1.40 -8.87 -8.23
N GLU A 60 0.54 -8.57 -9.20
CA GLU A 60 -0.81 -9.14 -9.22
C GLU A 60 -0.83 -10.65 -9.41
N ASP A 61 0.21 -11.30 -9.95
CA ASP A 61 0.25 -12.77 -9.98
C ASP A 61 0.47 -13.41 -8.60
N GLY A 62 0.62 -12.59 -7.56
CA GLY A 62 0.91 -13.00 -6.20
C GLY A 62 2.41 -13.10 -5.96
N GLY A 63 2.78 -13.87 -4.94
CA GLY A 63 4.17 -14.06 -4.58
C GLY A 63 4.31 -14.64 -3.18
N ASN A 64 5.56 -14.73 -2.72
CA ASN A 64 5.87 -15.24 -1.39
C ASN A 64 6.98 -14.38 -0.80
N LEU A 65 6.89 -14.10 0.50
CA LEU A 65 7.94 -13.44 1.27
C LEU A 65 8.32 -14.33 2.45
N SER A 66 9.59 -14.70 2.57
CA SER A 66 10.06 -15.61 3.62
C SER A 66 11.15 -14.99 4.48
N LEU A 67 11.03 -15.19 5.80
CA LEU A 67 11.99 -14.77 6.80
C LEU A 67 12.25 -15.96 7.73
N LYS A 68 13.51 -16.37 7.84
CA LYS A 68 13.93 -17.47 8.71
C LYS A 68 14.86 -16.95 9.79
N ASN A 69 14.55 -17.29 11.04
CA ASN A 69 15.33 -16.96 12.22
C ASN A 69 15.42 -18.19 13.12
N ASP A 70 16.62 -18.68 13.42
CA ASP A 70 16.82 -19.79 14.35
C ASP A 70 15.86 -20.98 14.09
N ASP A 71 14.94 -21.24 15.03
CA ASP A 71 13.94 -22.31 15.00
C ASP A 71 12.56 -21.87 14.44
N ILE A 72 12.41 -20.60 14.02
CA ILE A 72 11.15 -20.03 13.53
C ILE A 72 11.28 -19.64 12.05
N GLU A 73 10.32 -20.10 11.25
CA GLU A 73 10.19 -19.71 9.85
C GLU A 73 8.84 -19.03 9.60
N PHE A 74 8.91 -17.82 9.04
CA PHE A 74 7.76 -17.05 8.57
C PHE A 74 7.68 -17.15 7.05
N ASN A 75 6.52 -17.54 6.54
CA ASN A 75 6.22 -17.58 5.12
C ASN A 75 4.91 -16.84 4.87
N LEU A 76 4.99 -15.70 4.18
CA LEU A 76 3.83 -14.90 3.82
C LEU A 76 3.51 -15.10 2.34
N ASN A 77 2.43 -15.85 2.08
CA ASN A 77 1.96 -16.16 0.75
C ASN A 77 0.89 -15.17 0.30
N PHE A 78 1.14 -14.53 -0.85
CA PHE A 78 0.20 -13.66 -1.52
C PHE A 78 -0.46 -14.45 -2.66
N PRO A 79 -1.77 -14.75 -2.59
CA PRO A 79 -2.47 -15.27 -3.75
C PRO A 79 -2.47 -14.26 -4.90
N LYS A 80 -2.81 -14.76 -6.10
CA LYS A 80 -3.08 -13.90 -7.25
C LYS A 80 -4.11 -12.83 -6.87
N GLN A 81 -3.86 -11.61 -7.34
CA GLN A 81 -4.63 -10.39 -7.15
C GLN A 81 -4.72 -9.94 -5.69
N SER A 82 -3.71 -10.25 -4.85
CA SER A 82 -3.64 -9.71 -3.48
C SER A 82 -3.37 -8.21 -3.45
N VAL A 83 -2.60 -7.72 -4.43
CA VAL A 83 -2.25 -6.31 -4.62
C VAL A 83 -2.77 -5.85 -5.98
N THR A 84 -3.11 -4.57 -6.14
CA THR A 84 -3.59 -3.98 -7.40
C THR A 84 -2.47 -3.37 -8.24
N GLN A 85 -1.24 -3.39 -7.73
CA GLN A 85 -0.05 -2.85 -8.39
C GLN A 85 1.19 -3.49 -7.78
N ASN A 86 2.30 -3.45 -8.51
CA ASN A 86 3.59 -3.89 -7.98
C ASN A 86 3.89 -3.13 -6.69
N GLN A 87 4.06 -3.87 -5.58
CA GLN A 87 4.27 -3.28 -4.27
C GLN A 87 5.49 -3.88 -3.59
N LEU A 88 6.43 -3.02 -3.19
CA LEU A 88 7.51 -3.41 -2.30
C LEU A 88 6.92 -3.67 -0.91
N ILE A 89 7.00 -4.92 -0.47
CA ILE A 89 6.50 -5.37 0.83
C ILE A 89 7.69 -5.82 1.66
N SER A 90 7.69 -5.43 2.93
CA SER A 90 8.72 -5.84 3.89
C SER A 90 8.10 -6.58 5.07
N MET A 91 8.84 -7.55 5.60
CA MET A 91 8.49 -8.32 6.79
C MET A 91 9.69 -8.26 7.75
N GLN A 92 9.45 -7.76 8.95
CA GLN A 92 10.46 -7.60 10.00
C GLN A 92 10.05 -8.38 11.24
N LYS A 93 10.96 -9.12 11.86
CA LYS A 93 10.65 -9.91 13.05
C LYS A 93 10.36 -9.02 14.26
N ILE A 94 9.42 -9.43 15.10
CA ILE A 94 9.18 -8.85 16.42
C ILE A 94 10.08 -9.56 17.43
N ALA A 95 10.95 -8.81 18.09
CA ALA A 95 11.88 -9.33 19.09
C ALA A 95 11.21 -9.53 20.46
N SER A 96 10.35 -8.60 20.87
CA SER A 96 9.60 -8.70 22.13
C SER A 96 8.34 -7.85 22.12
N ILE A 97 7.35 -8.27 22.90
CA ILE A 97 6.15 -7.48 23.23
C ILE A 97 6.08 -7.33 24.74
N SER A 98 5.75 -6.13 25.22
CA SER A 98 5.46 -5.86 26.63
C SER A 98 4.04 -5.32 26.80
N GLY A 99 3.51 -5.40 28.02
CA GLY A 99 2.10 -5.06 28.30
C GLY A 99 1.12 -6.17 27.96
N LEU A 100 1.56 -7.43 27.87
CA LEU A 100 0.67 -8.59 27.89
C LEU A 100 0.27 -8.91 29.33
N ASP A 101 -0.92 -9.47 29.53
CA ASP A 101 -1.36 -9.93 30.85
C ASP A 101 -0.46 -11.06 31.40
N GLN A 102 -0.49 -11.24 32.72
CA GLN A 102 0.35 -12.22 33.40
C GLN A 102 0.10 -13.64 32.87
N GLY A 103 1.17 -14.28 32.40
CA GLY A 103 1.15 -15.65 31.86
C GLY A 103 0.99 -15.73 30.34
N ALA A 104 0.78 -14.59 29.65
CA ALA A 104 0.87 -14.55 28.20
C ALA A 104 2.31 -14.30 27.74
N GLU A 105 2.76 -15.05 26.73
CA GLU A 105 4.12 -14.98 26.20
C GLU A 105 4.11 -14.91 24.66
N LEU A 106 4.99 -14.08 24.09
CA LEU A 106 5.21 -14.03 22.64
C LEU A 106 5.95 -15.28 22.18
N ILE A 107 5.33 -16.03 21.26
CA ILE A 107 5.96 -17.18 20.61
C ILE A 107 6.67 -16.75 19.33
N ALA A 108 5.98 -15.99 18.48
CA ALA A 108 6.50 -15.51 17.21
C ALA A 108 5.69 -14.31 16.72
N GLY A 109 6.32 -13.39 16.01
CA GLY A 109 5.60 -12.29 15.38
C GLY A 109 6.43 -11.53 14.36
N VAL A 110 5.74 -10.86 13.45
CA VAL A 110 6.32 -10.01 12.41
C VAL A 110 5.52 -8.72 12.28
N GLU A 111 6.21 -7.66 11.86
CA GLU A 111 5.62 -6.43 11.38
C GLU A 111 5.72 -6.35 9.86
N LEU A 112 4.60 -6.04 9.22
CA LEU A 112 4.49 -5.89 7.78
C LEU A 112 4.46 -4.42 7.38
N SER A 113 5.21 -4.08 6.34
CA SER A 113 5.26 -2.72 5.78
C SER A 113 5.01 -2.74 4.27
N PRO A 114 4.34 -1.71 3.71
CA PRO A 114 3.90 -0.46 4.37
C PRO A 114 2.64 -0.65 5.23
N GLN A 115 2.66 -0.17 6.47
CA GLN A 115 1.54 -0.31 7.40
C GLN A 115 0.23 0.28 6.84
N GLY A 116 -0.90 -0.34 7.17
CA GLY A 116 -2.24 0.10 6.74
C GLY A 116 -2.60 -0.29 5.31
N THR A 117 -1.68 -0.86 4.52
CA THR A 117 -2.00 -1.38 3.18
C THR A 117 -3.07 -2.45 3.29
N VAL A 118 -4.23 -2.25 2.66
CA VAL A 118 -5.30 -3.26 2.59
C VAL A 118 -5.09 -4.14 1.36
N LEU A 119 -5.17 -5.46 1.56
CA LEU A 119 -5.08 -6.43 0.49
C LEU A 119 -6.44 -6.68 -0.15
N MET A 120 -6.42 -6.92 -1.46
CA MET A 120 -7.62 -7.23 -2.24
C MET A 120 -8.06 -8.68 -2.02
N ALA A 121 -7.08 -9.58 -1.92
CA ALA A 121 -7.24 -10.96 -1.52
C ALA A 121 -6.41 -11.19 -0.24
N PRO A 122 -6.93 -11.93 0.77
CA PRO A 122 -6.17 -12.19 1.99
C PRO A 122 -4.88 -12.96 1.71
N ALA A 123 -3.76 -12.49 2.24
CA ALA A 123 -2.51 -13.25 2.27
C ALA A 123 -2.53 -14.25 3.44
N GLU A 124 -1.76 -15.33 3.34
CA GLU A 124 -1.62 -16.32 4.41
C GLU A 124 -0.22 -16.22 5.01
N LEU A 125 -0.13 -15.87 6.29
CA LEU A 125 1.11 -15.96 7.07
C LEU A 125 1.16 -17.32 7.75
N ALA A 126 2.07 -18.18 7.28
CA ALA A 126 2.40 -19.44 7.91
C ALA A 126 3.63 -19.26 8.82
N ILE A 127 3.50 -19.73 10.06
CA ILE A 127 4.55 -19.70 11.08
C ILE A 127 4.87 -21.14 11.45
N SER A 128 6.11 -21.55 11.18
CA SER A 128 6.62 -22.88 11.53
C SER A 128 7.55 -22.73 12.73
N SER A 129 7.23 -23.44 13.83
CA SER A 129 8.05 -23.50 15.05
C SER A 129 7.67 -24.76 15.85
N LYS A 130 8.49 -25.16 16.81
CA LYS A 130 8.20 -26.26 17.75
C LYS A 130 7.15 -25.80 18.77
N MET A 131 5.87 -25.85 18.39
CA MET A 131 4.72 -25.35 19.16
C MET A 131 3.95 -26.47 19.89
N GLU A 132 4.64 -27.42 20.53
CA GLU A 132 3.98 -28.59 21.12
C GLU A 132 3.20 -28.25 22.41
N ASN A 133 1.91 -28.63 22.44
CA ASN A 133 1.03 -28.60 23.62
C ASN A 133 0.72 -27.21 24.22
N GLU A 134 0.94 -26.13 23.48
CA GLU A 134 0.65 -24.77 23.93
C GLU A 134 -0.79 -24.34 23.62
N ARG A 135 -1.34 -23.45 24.46
CA ARG A 135 -2.64 -22.82 24.21
C ARG A 135 -2.41 -21.51 23.47
N LEU A 136 -2.44 -21.60 22.15
CA LEU A 136 -2.02 -20.53 21.26
C LEU A 136 -3.19 -19.73 20.72
N ILE A 137 -2.98 -18.42 20.56
CA ILE A 137 -3.90 -17.54 19.84
C ILE A 137 -3.09 -16.54 19.00
N ALA A 138 -3.61 -16.21 17.83
CA ALA A 138 -3.01 -15.17 17.01
C ALA A 138 -3.47 -13.79 17.48
N PHE A 139 -2.62 -12.79 17.28
CA PHE A 139 -2.92 -11.40 17.55
C PHE A 139 -2.62 -10.52 16.34
N ALA A 140 -3.25 -9.35 16.32
CA ALA A 140 -2.88 -8.23 15.48
C ALA A 140 -2.78 -6.95 16.32
N TYR A 141 -1.98 -6.00 15.84
CA TYR A 141 -1.96 -4.62 16.32
C TYR A 141 -1.75 -3.68 15.14
N GLU A 142 -2.07 -2.40 15.33
CA GLU A 142 -1.84 -1.30 14.39
C GLU A 142 -0.70 -0.39 14.89
N GLU A 143 0.04 0.21 13.96
CA GLU A 143 1.13 1.14 14.28
C GLU A 143 2.08 0.59 15.35
N ASN A 144 2.49 1.41 16.33
CA ASN A 144 3.38 1.03 17.41
C ASN A 144 2.64 0.28 18.53
N GLY A 145 1.97 -0.83 18.21
CA GLY A 145 1.29 -1.69 19.19
C GLY A 145 -0.12 -1.24 19.62
N LYS A 146 -0.73 -0.27 18.92
CA LYS A 146 -2.09 0.19 19.22
C LYS A 146 -3.14 -0.83 18.76
N ASN A 147 -4.34 -0.72 19.31
CA ASN A 147 -5.49 -1.54 18.92
C ASN A 147 -5.16 -3.05 18.95
N PHE A 148 -4.43 -3.50 19.97
CA PHE A 148 -4.06 -4.91 20.10
C PHE A 148 -5.31 -5.75 20.35
N HIS A 149 -5.49 -6.81 19.55
CA HIS A 149 -6.63 -7.71 19.66
C HIS A 149 -6.30 -9.11 19.14
N PHE A 150 -7.15 -10.06 19.49
CA PHE A 150 -7.04 -11.42 18.99
C PHE A 150 -7.64 -11.57 17.60
N ILE A 151 -7.04 -12.44 16.80
CA ILE A 151 -7.53 -12.81 15.46
C ILE A 151 -7.56 -14.34 15.30
N PRO A 152 -8.36 -14.87 14.36
CA PRO A 152 -8.43 -16.31 14.11
C PRO A 152 -7.05 -16.95 13.83
N LEU A 153 -6.75 -18.03 14.55
CA LEU A 153 -5.56 -18.87 14.34
C LEU A 153 -5.99 -20.26 13.87
N PHE A 154 -5.36 -20.74 12.80
CA PHE A 154 -5.61 -22.08 12.25
C PHE A 154 -4.33 -22.91 12.31
N PHE A 155 -4.47 -24.22 12.41
CA PHE A 155 -3.35 -25.16 12.35
C PHE A 155 -3.51 -26.07 11.14
N GLU A 156 -2.47 -26.16 10.32
CA GLU A 156 -2.36 -27.15 9.25
C GLU A 156 -1.00 -27.82 9.36
N GLU A 157 -1.00 -29.13 9.53
CA GLU A 157 0.21 -29.91 9.83
C GLU A 157 0.93 -29.36 11.08
N ASN A 158 2.15 -28.84 10.93
CA ASN A 158 2.96 -28.25 12.01
C ASN A 158 3.10 -26.73 11.85
N GLN A 159 2.16 -26.09 11.13
CA GLN A 159 2.19 -24.65 10.88
C GLN A 159 0.96 -23.98 11.47
N ALA A 160 1.22 -22.89 12.18
CA ALA A 160 0.19 -21.96 12.58
C ALA A 160 -0.04 -20.96 11.44
N LYS A 161 -1.30 -20.78 11.04
CA LYS A 161 -1.70 -20.00 9.87
C LYS A 161 -2.60 -18.85 10.28
N ILE A 162 -2.22 -17.66 9.85
CA ILE A 162 -2.92 -16.40 10.09
C ILE A 162 -3.31 -15.83 8.73
N GLN A 163 -4.55 -15.37 8.60
CA GLN A 163 -5.03 -14.71 7.40
C GLN A 163 -4.87 -13.20 7.56
N ILE A 164 -4.20 -12.58 6.58
CA ILE A 164 -3.78 -11.19 6.60
C ILE A 164 -4.62 -10.42 5.58
N THR A 165 -5.40 -9.45 6.04
CA THR A 165 -6.23 -8.59 5.17
C THR A 165 -5.66 -7.18 5.03
N ASN A 166 -4.70 -6.80 5.87
CA ASN A 166 -3.96 -5.56 5.77
C ASN A 166 -2.55 -5.70 6.34
N PHE A 167 -1.65 -4.75 6.11
CA PHE A 167 -0.32 -4.75 6.73
C PHE A 167 -0.35 -4.04 8.07
N SER A 168 0.21 -4.71 9.07
CA SER A 168 0.31 -4.27 10.45
C SER A 168 1.26 -5.22 11.18
N GLY A 169 1.23 -5.26 12.51
CA GLY A 169 1.86 -6.32 13.27
C GLY A 169 0.98 -7.53 13.49
N TYR A 170 1.57 -8.72 13.38
CA TYR A 170 0.91 -10.01 13.51
C TYR A 170 1.79 -10.99 14.27
N GLY A 171 1.18 -11.92 15.00
CA GLY A 171 1.94 -12.99 15.64
C GLY A 171 1.08 -13.95 16.43
N ILE A 172 1.74 -14.78 17.21
CA ILE A 172 1.15 -15.79 18.06
C ILE A 172 1.67 -15.58 19.47
N ILE A 173 0.75 -15.64 20.44
CA ILE A 173 1.08 -15.72 21.86
C ILE A 173 0.58 -17.04 22.43
N ASN A 174 1.29 -17.55 23.44
CA ASN A 174 0.77 -18.55 24.35
C ASN A 174 0.00 -17.81 25.46
N VAL A 175 -1.28 -18.14 25.68
CA VAL A 175 -2.11 -17.51 26.72
C VAL A 175 -2.10 -18.27 28.05
N GLY A 176 -1.35 -19.37 28.12
CA GLY A 176 -1.27 -20.25 29.28
C GLY A 176 -2.63 -20.82 29.71
N ASP A 177 -2.75 -21.19 30.98
CA ASP A 177 -4.02 -21.65 31.58
C ASP A 177 -4.96 -20.48 31.96
N GLY A 178 -4.56 -19.24 31.67
CA GLY A 178 -5.31 -18.04 32.02
C GLY A 178 -6.59 -17.87 31.18
N THR A 179 -7.51 -17.06 31.69
CA THR A 179 -8.70 -16.59 30.95
C THR A 179 -8.43 -15.24 30.25
N TYR A 180 -7.18 -14.99 29.85
CA TYR A 180 -6.80 -13.69 29.32
C TYR A 180 -7.66 -13.34 28.11
N THR A 181 -8.18 -12.12 28.13
CA THR A 181 -8.94 -11.54 27.06
C THR A 181 -8.62 -10.05 27.06
N PRO A 182 -7.97 -9.52 26.02
CA PRO A 182 -7.77 -8.09 25.90
C PRO A 182 -9.13 -7.39 25.89
N PRO A 183 -9.20 -6.13 26.36
CA PRO A 183 -10.39 -5.30 26.20
C PRO A 183 -10.89 -5.31 24.75
N PRO A 184 -12.19 -5.05 24.51
CA PRO A 184 -12.69 -4.91 23.16
C PRO A 184 -11.91 -3.82 22.39
N PRO A 185 -11.41 -4.11 21.18
CA PRO A 185 -10.71 -3.13 20.36
C PRO A 185 -11.65 -2.04 19.85
N GLU A 186 -11.08 -0.98 19.28
CA GLU A 186 -11.83 0.22 18.87
C GLU A 186 -12.80 -0.08 17.71
N SER A 187 -12.30 -0.75 16.66
CA SER A 187 -13.07 -0.97 15.44
C SER A 187 -14.03 -2.16 15.56
N ILE A 188 -15.21 -2.04 14.92
CA ILE A 188 -16.19 -3.13 14.84
C ILE A 188 -15.61 -4.37 14.15
N GLU A 189 -14.69 -4.17 13.19
CA GLU A 189 -13.93 -5.26 12.56
C GLU A 189 -13.12 -6.04 13.60
N ALA A 190 -12.25 -5.35 14.34
CA ALA A 190 -11.37 -5.97 15.31
C ALA A 190 -12.18 -6.63 16.45
N GLN A 191 -13.32 -6.06 16.83
CA GLN A 191 -14.24 -6.65 17.81
C GLN A 191 -14.80 -7.98 17.32
N ALA A 192 -15.24 -8.04 16.05
CA ALA A 192 -15.73 -9.26 15.44
C ALA A 192 -14.62 -10.31 15.30
N GLN A 193 -13.43 -9.92 14.84
CA GLN A 193 -12.27 -10.82 14.74
C GLN A 193 -11.88 -11.40 16.10
N GLN A 194 -11.84 -10.58 17.15
CA GLN A 194 -11.56 -11.02 18.51
C GLN A 194 -12.62 -11.97 19.06
N ALA A 195 -13.90 -11.71 18.77
CA ALA A 195 -14.98 -12.59 19.17
C ALA A 195 -14.89 -13.95 18.47
N ILE A 196 -14.65 -13.97 17.16
CA ILE A 196 -14.47 -15.20 16.37
C ILE A 196 -13.22 -15.97 16.83
N ALA A 197 -12.12 -15.28 17.12
CA ALA A 197 -10.89 -15.90 17.62
C ALA A 197 -11.13 -16.67 18.93
N LYS A 198 -11.94 -16.12 19.84
CA LYS A 198 -12.32 -16.79 21.10
C LYS A 198 -13.18 -18.03 20.87
N VAL A 199 -14.11 -17.97 19.92
CA VAL A 199 -14.93 -19.15 19.55
C VAL A 199 -14.01 -20.25 19.01
N ILE A 200 -13.06 -19.91 18.14
CA ILE A 200 -12.09 -20.86 17.59
C ILE A 200 -11.19 -21.44 18.70
N LEU A 201 -10.69 -20.61 19.62
CA LEU A 201 -9.89 -21.08 20.75
C LEU A 201 -10.67 -22.07 21.63
N LYS A 202 -11.95 -21.77 21.92
CA LYS A 202 -12.84 -22.68 22.67
C LYS A 202 -13.04 -24.01 21.93
N ALA A 203 -13.13 -24.00 20.61
CA ALA A 203 -13.21 -25.21 19.80
C ALA A 203 -11.89 -26.01 19.84
N GLN A 204 -10.74 -25.34 19.74
CA GLN A 204 -9.42 -25.96 19.87
C GLN A 204 -9.21 -26.61 21.24
N ASP A 205 -9.61 -25.93 22.32
CA ASP A 205 -9.55 -26.45 23.68
C ASP A 205 -10.34 -27.77 23.80
N ARG A 206 -11.52 -27.87 23.17
CA ARG A 206 -12.29 -29.12 23.14
C ARG A 206 -11.64 -30.20 22.30
N MET A 207 -11.07 -29.86 21.15
CA MET A 207 -10.34 -30.82 20.31
C MET A 207 -9.17 -31.45 21.05
N ARG A 208 -8.45 -30.66 21.86
CA ARG A 208 -7.38 -31.17 22.74
C ARG A 208 -7.88 -32.17 23.79
N THR A 209 -9.13 -32.03 24.22
CA THR A 209 -9.78 -32.97 25.17
C THR A 209 -10.47 -34.17 24.49
N GLY A 210 -10.38 -34.30 23.16
CA GLY A 210 -10.85 -35.46 22.40
C GLY A 210 -12.15 -35.27 21.61
N ASP A 211 -12.76 -34.08 21.60
CA ASP A 211 -13.92 -33.78 20.73
C ASP A 211 -13.45 -33.55 19.29
N LYS A 212 -13.86 -34.38 18.33
CA LYS A 212 -13.38 -34.29 16.94
C LYS A 212 -14.17 -33.32 16.05
N ARG A 213 -15.18 -32.63 16.59
CA ARG A 213 -15.99 -31.67 15.81
C ARG A 213 -15.23 -30.36 15.62
N SER A 214 -15.32 -29.76 14.43
CA SER A 214 -14.74 -28.44 14.16
C SER A 214 -15.45 -27.33 14.93
N LEU A 215 -16.76 -27.16 14.69
CA LEU A 215 -17.63 -26.21 15.37
C LEU A 215 -18.98 -26.86 15.72
N THR A 216 -19.59 -26.44 16.83
CA THR A 216 -20.98 -26.77 17.14
C THR A 216 -21.95 -25.84 16.41
N ASP A 217 -23.24 -26.21 16.33
CA ASP A 217 -24.27 -25.32 15.75
C ASP A 217 -24.40 -24.00 16.52
N GLU A 218 -24.22 -24.04 17.85
CA GLU A 218 -24.20 -22.85 18.71
C GLU A 218 -23.05 -21.93 18.33
N GLU A 219 -21.83 -22.46 18.18
CA GLU A 219 -20.65 -21.67 17.78
C GLU A 219 -20.76 -21.13 16.37
N GLN A 220 -21.33 -21.89 15.44
CA GLN A 220 -21.63 -21.38 14.11
C GLN A 220 -22.63 -20.21 14.17
N ASN A 221 -23.65 -20.28 15.01
CA ASN A 221 -24.61 -19.18 15.18
C ASN A 221 -23.96 -17.97 15.86
N GLU A 222 -23.07 -18.15 16.84
CA GLU A 222 -22.28 -17.06 17.44
C GLU A 222 -21.43 -16.34 16.38
N ILE A 223 -20.69 -17.10 15.54
CA ILE A 223 -19.89 -16.53 14.44
C ILE A 223 -20.78 -15.77 13.45
N TYR A 224 -21.95 -16.33 13.10
CA TYR A 224 -22.92 -15.64 12.26
C TYR A 224 -23.37 -14.30 12.86
N ASP A 225 -23.70 -14.28 14.16
CA ASP A 225 -24.16 -13.07 14.83
C ASP A 225 -23.08 -11.97 14.83
N PHE A 226 -21.81 -12.31 15.09
CA PHE A 226 -20.70 -11.36 15.02
C PHE A 226 -20.49 -10.79 13.61
N LEU A 227 -20.50 -11.64 12.58
CA LEU A 227 -20.35 -11.22 11.18
C LEU A 227 -21.55 -10.38 10.70
N ASN A 228 -22.77 -10.73 11.12
CA ASN A 228 -23.98 -9.99 10.79
C ASN A 228 -24.03 -8.62 11.49
N ASP A 229 -23.57 -8.54 12.74
CA ASP A 229 -23.46 -7.29 13.48
C ASP A 229 -22.43 -6.35 12.82
N TRP A 230 -21.27 -6.88 12.45
CA TRP A 230 -20.26 -6.14 11.69
C TRP A 230 -20.83 -5.58 10.38
N TYR A 231 -21.54 -6.42 9.62
CA TYR A 231 -22.19 -5.98 8.38
C TYR A 231 -23.18 -4.83 8.60
N LYS A 232 -24.08 -4.99 9.57
CA LYS A 232 -25.16 -4.02 9.83
C LYS A 232 -24.64 -2.69 10.38
N LYS A 233 -23.62 -2.73 11.24
CA LYS A 233 -23.12 -1.53 11.94
C LYS A 233 -22.06 -0.76 11.17
N ALA A 234 -21.26 -1.42 10.33
CA ALA A 234 -20.17 -0.77 9.60
C ALA A 234 -20.30 -0.93 8.08
N VAL A 235 -20.24 -2.15 7.55
CA VAL A 235 -20.15 -2.40 6.10
C VAL A 235 -21.30 -1.74 5.32
N ARG A 236 -22.54 -2.08 5.66
CA ARG A 236 -23.72 -1.59 4.96
C ARG A 236 -23.85 -0.06 5.00
N PRO A 237 -23.84 0.61 6.18
CA PRO A 237 -24.00 2.05 6.22
C PRO A 237 -22.88 2.79 5.51
N ASP A 238 -21.65 2.30 5.56
CA ASP A 238 -20.52 2.96 4.92
C ASP A 238 -20.56 2.83 3.39
N LEU A 239 -20.95 1.66 2.87
CA LEU A 239 -21.19 1.47 1.43
C LEU A 239 -22.33 2.35 0.91
N MET A 240 -23.40 2.53 1.70
CA MET A 240 -24.49 3.42 1.29
C MET A 240 -24.05 4.88 1.22
N LYS A 241 -23.19 5.34 2.13
CA LYS A 241 -22.65 6.71 2.13
C LYS A 241 -21.65 6.93 0.98
N SER A 242 -20.88 5.91 0.61
CA SER A 242 -19.84 6.05 -0.41
C SER A 242 -20.39 6.23 -1.83
N VAL A 243 -21.66 5.88 -2.08
CA VAL A 243 -22.30 6.08 -3.39
C VAL A 243 -22.25 7.55 -3.85
N ASP A 244 -22.37 8.48 -2.89
CA ASP A 244 -22.42 9.92 -3.16
C ASP A 244 -21.17 10.66 -2.64
N ASN A 245 -20.23 9.95 -2.01
CA ASN A 245 -19.02 10.53 -1.42
C ASN A 245 -17.76 9.76 -1.83
N GLU A 246 -16.97 10.36 -2.73
CA GLU A 246 -15.73 9.81 -3.28
C GLU A 246 -14.71 9.45 -2.19
N ASP A 247 -14.61 10.26 -1.13
CA ASP A 247 -13.63 10.06 -0.05
C ASP A 247 -13.96 8.85 0.83
N LEU A 248 -15.19 8.35 0.76
CA LEU A 248 -15.64 7.17 1.49
C LEU A 248 -15.55 5.89 0.68
N ILE A 249 -15.30 5.93 -0.63
CA ILE A 249 -15.28 4.72 -1.47
C ILE A 249 -14.26 3.72 -0.99
N GLU A 250 -13.00 4.15 -0.88
CA GLU A 250 -11.92 3.28 -0.47
C GLU A 250 -12.10 2.70 0.94
N PRO A 251 -12.34 3.50 2.01
CA PRO A 251 -12.53 2.92 3.34
C PRO A 251 -13.78 2.03 3.43
N SER A 252 -14.91 2.40 2.82
CA SER A 252 -16.11 1.55 2.81
C SER A 252 -15.89 0.25 2.08
N PHE A 253 -15.15 0.29 0.98
CA PHE A 253 -14.84 -0.88 0.20
C PHE A 253 -13.84 -1.79 0.91
N ASN A 254 -12.77 -1.24 1.49
CA ASN A 254 -11.83 -2.00 2.32
C ASN A 254 -12.56 -2.74 3.44
N GLN A 255 -13.51 -2.05 4.11
CA GLN A 255 -14.35 -2.63 5.16
C GLN A 255 -15.20 -3.80 4.65
N PHE A 256 -15.81 -3.67 3.48
CA PHE A 256 -16.54 -4.77 2.83
C PHE A 256 -15.65 -5.96 2.51
N ASN A 257 -14.44 -5.72 1.98
CA ASN A 257 -13.48 -6.77 1.66
C ASN A 257 -13.04 -7.56 2.87
N LYS A 258 -12.67 -6.87 3.96
CA LYS A 258 -12.29 -7.49 5.23
C LYS A 258 -13.41 -8.36 5.79
N TRP A 259 -14.65 -7.88 5.73
CA TRP A 259 -15.82 -8.64 6.16
C TRP A 259 -16.08 -9.89 5.28
N ARG A 260 -16.02 -9.73 3.95
CA ARG A 260 -16.19 -10.84 3.00
C ARG A 260 -15.09 -11.89 3.16
N ALA A 261 -13.85 -11.46 3.33
CA ALA A 261 -12.72 -12.34 3.60
C ALA A 261 -12.94 -13.14 4.89
N ALA A 262 -13.40 -12.51 5.97
CA ALA A 262 -13.70 -13.19 7.22
C ALA A 262 -14.73 -14.32 7.03
N ILE A 263 -15.81 -14.08 6.25
CA ILE A 263 -16.80 -15.11 5.89
C ILE A 263 -16.12 -16.27 5.13
N GLN A 264 -15.35 -15.97 4.09
CA GLN A 264 -14.67 -16.98 3.27
C GLN A 264 -13.72 -17.84 4.11
N ILE A 265 -12.98 -17.23 5.02
CA ILE A 265 -12.03 -17.90 5.90
C ILE A 265 -12.76 -18.88 6.82
N VAL A 266 -13.80 -18.44 7.54
CA VAL A 266 -14.55 -19.35 8.44
C VAL A 266 -15.30 -20.43 7.66
N THR A 267 -15.81 -20.13 6.46
CA THR A 267 -16.43 -21.14 5.59
C THR A 267 -15.43 -22.20 5.17
N LYS A 268 -14.29 -21.80 4.61
CA LYS A 268 -13.28 -22.72 4.07
C LYS A 268 -12.57 -23.53 5.18
N LYS A 269 -12.23 -22.89 6.30
CA LYS A 269 -11.41 -23.51 7.36
C LYS A 269 -12.25 -24.23 8.42
N LEU A 270 -13.50 -23.83 8.64
CA LEU A 270 -14.33 -24.36 9.74
C LEU A 270 -15.62 -25.04 9.28
N GLY A 271 -15.95 -24.98 7.99
CA GLY A 271 -17.20 -25.52 7.45
C GLY A 271 -18.43 -24.65 7.73
N PHE A 272 -18.23 -23.35 8.03
CA PHE A 272 -19.32 -22.40 8.25
C PHE A 272 -20.16 -22.19 6.98
N ASP A 273 -21.49 -22.22 7.12
CA ASP A 273 -22.44 -21.96 6.03
C ASP A 273 -22.42 -20.49 5.58
N GLY A 274 -21.54 -20.18 4.62
CA GLY A 274 -21.36 -18.84 4.07
C GLY A 274 -22.54 -18.35 3.22
N ASP A 275 -23.40 -19.25 2.73
CA ASP A 275 -24.56 -18.89 1.89
C ASP A 275 -25.58 -18.03 2.65
N ARG A 276 -25.53 -18.05 3.98
CA ARG A 276 -26.32 -17.17 4.85
C ARG A 276 -26.11 -15.68 4.57
N PHE A 277 -24.98 -15.29 3.98
CA PHE A 277 -24.64 -13.90 3.66
C PHE A 277 -24.76 -13.56 2.16
N LYS A 278 -25.32 -14.46 1.34
CA LYS A 278 -25.40 -14.26 -0.12
C LYS A 278 -26.13 -12.96 -0.50
N LYS A 279 -27.22 -12.62 0.21
CA LYS A 279 -27.99 -11.39 -0.08
C LYS A 279 -27.22 -10.12 0.27
N GLU A 280 -26.49 -10.15 1.38
CA GLU A 280 -25.65 -9.06 1.87
C GLU A 280 -24.45 -8.82 0.95
N ILE A 281 -23.83 -9.89 0.46
CA ILE A 281 -22.75 -9.82 -0.53
C ILE A 281 -23.25 -9.21 -1.83
N GLU A 282 -24.37 -9.71 -2.39
CA GLU A 282 -24.94 -9.18 -3.63
C GLU A 282 -25.38 -7.72 -3.50
N PHE A 283 -25.99 -7.34 -2.38
CA PHE A 283 -26.32 -5.94 -2.11
C PHE A 283 -25.05 -5.08 -2.10
N SER A 284 -24.02 -5.53 -1.40
CA SER A 284 -22.76 -4.79 -1.23
C SER A 284 -22.06 -4.60 -2.58
N LEU A 285 -21.89 -5.65 -3.37
CA LEU A 285 -21.27 -5.58 -4.70
C LEU A 285 -21.99 -4.56 -5.61
N ASN A 286 -23.32 -4.52 -5.59
CA ASN A 286 -24.09 -3.52 -6.34
C ASN A 286 -23.89 -2.09 -5.83
N GLN A 287 -23.75 -1.89 -4.51
CA GLN A 287 -23.42 -0.57 -3.96
C GLN A 287 -22.01 -0.13 -4.32
N VAL A 288 -21.02 -1.03 -4.26
CA VAL A 288 -19.65 -0.65 -4.65
C VAL A 288 -19.59 -0.33 -6.14
N ALA A 289 -20.24 -1.14 -7.01
CA ALA A 289 -20.32 -0.86 -8.44
C ALA A 289 -20.88 0.55 -8.73
N LYS A 290 -21.97 0.90 -8.04
CA LYS A 290 -22.61 2.22 -8.16
C LYS A 290 -21.70 3.35 -7.66
N ALA A 291 -21.02 3.15 -6.53
CA ALA A 291 -20.10 4.14 -5.98
C ALA A 291 -18.91 4.38 -6.91
N VAL A 292 -18.30 3.31 -7.43
CA VAL A 292 -17.22 3.38 -8.41
C VAL A 292 -17.67 4.12 -9.66
N ALA A 293 -18.79 3.73 -10.29
CA ALA A 293 -19.32 4.39 -11.49
C ALA A 293 -19.45 5.92 -11.29
N ASN A 294 -20.05 6.34 -10.18
CA ASN A 294 -20.28 7.74 -9.86
C ASN A 294 -18.98 8.53 -9.65
N ALA A 295 -18.02 7.96 -8.94
CA ALA A 295 -16.75 8.62 -8.66
C ALA A 295 -15.83 8.65 -9.87
N TYR A 296 -15.84 7.61 -10.69
CA TYR A 296 -14.93 7.48 -11.81
C TYR A 296 -15.10 8.58 -12.86
N VAL A 297 -16.34 8.92 -13.18
CA VAL A 297 -16.66 10.04 -14.10
C VAL A 297 -16.07 11.35 -13.58
N LYS A 298 -16.21 11.62 -12.27
CA LYS A 298 -15.69 12.84 -11.64
C LYS A 298 -14.16 12.85 -11.62
N ALA A 299 -13.54 11.73 -11.26
CA ALA A 299 -12.08 11.59 -11.22
C ALA A 299 -11.47 11.73 -12.62
N SER A 300 -12.06 11.11 -13.64
CA SER A 300 -11.63 11.23 -15.03
C SER A 300 -11.72 12.68 -15.53
N GLN A 301 -12.79 13.39 -15.19
CA GLN A 301 -12.95 14.80 -15.54
C GLN A 301 -11.88 15.67 -14.86
N LYS A 302 -11.67 15.52 -13.55
CA LYS A 302 -10.60 16.23 -12.81
C LYS A 302 -9.21 15.93 -13.42
N CYS A 303 -8.96 14.67 -13.77
CA CYS A 303 -7.69 14.28 -14.36
C CYS A 303 -7.44 14.95 -15.71
N THR A 304 -8.40 14.89 -16.62
CA THR A 304 -8.23 15.35 -18.00
C THR A 304 -8.38 16.87 -18.11
N ALA A 305 -9.39 17.46 -17.48
CA ALA A 305 -9.67 18.90 -17.56
C ALA A 305 -8.75 19.73 -16.65
N ASP A 306 -8.53 19.29 -15.41
CA ASP A 306 -7.74 20.03 -14.42
C ASP A 306 -6.27 19.58 -14.38
N LYS A 307 -5.89 18.58 -15.19
CA LYS A 307 -4.57 17.92 -15.19
C LYS A 307 -4.18 17.38 -13.82
N ASP A 308 -5.16 16.99 -13.01
CA ASP A 308 -4.93 16.44 -11.67
C ASP A 308 -4.52 14.97 -11.73
N ALA A 309 -3.21 14.73 -11.83
CA ALA A 309 -2.62 13.39 -11.83
C ALA A 309 -2.91 12.59 -10.53
N THR A 310 -3.34 13.27 -9.45
CA THR A 310 -3.62 12.57 -8.19
C THR A 310 -4.84 11.64 -8.29
N GLN A 311 -5.68 11.87 -9.30
CA GLN A 311 -6.84 11.05 -9.61
C GLN A 311 -6.45 9.69 -10.19
N ILE A 312 -5.29 9.57 -10.86
CA ILE A 312 -4.88 8.36 -11.56
C ILE A 312 -4.77 7.18 -10.59
N ALA A 313 -4.09 7.36 -9.45
CA ALA A 313 -3.94 6.29 -8.47
C ALA A 313 -5.29 5.80 -7.93
N LYS A 314 -6.25 6.71 -7.72
CA LYS A 314 -7.63 6.35 -7.32
C LYS A 314 -8.31 5.54 -8.44
N MET A 315 -8.24 6.03 -9.67
CA MET A 315 -8.90 5.40 -10.81
C MET A 315 -8.30 4.02 -11.11
N THR A 316 -6.98 3.86 -11.10
CA THR A 316 -6.31 2.56 -11.24
C THR A 316 -6.73 1.59 -10.14
N LYS A 317 -6.77 2.05 -8.88
CA LYS A 317 -7.24 1.24 -7.75
C LYS A 317 -8.68 0.80 -7.91
N TRP A 318 -9.58 1.70 -8.32
CA TRP A 318 -11.00 1.37 -8.54
C TRP A 318 -11.21 0.45 -9.75
N ALA A 319 -10.45 0.62 -10.83
CA ALA A 319 -10.51 -0.26 -12.00
C ALA A 319 -10.02 -1.68 -11.66
N GLY A 320 -8.85 -1.79 -11.01
CA GLY A 320 -8.32 -3.09 -10.56
C GLY A 320 -9.26 -3.78 -9.58
N PHE A 321 -9.90 -3.01 -8.69
CA PHE A 321 -10.96 -3.53 -7.85
C PHE A 321 -12.17 -4.04 -8.64
N ALA A 322 -12.71 -3.22 -9.54
CA ALA A 322 -13.91 -3.57 -10.28
C ALA A 322 -13.69 -4.83 -11.12
N GLN A 323 -12.49 -4.99 -11.68
CA GLN A 323 -12.07 -6.21 -12.35
C GLN A 323 -12.00 -7.40 -11.38
N TYR A 324 -11.31 -7.25 -10.25
CA TYR A 324 -11.13 -8.33 -9.27
C TYR A 324 -12.47 -8.86 -8.70
N GLN A 325 -13.45 -7.97 -8.55
CA GLN A 325 -14.72 -8.32 -7.88
C GLN A 325 -15.88 -8.53 -8.83
N GLU A 326 -15.56 -8.72 -10.12
CA GLU A 326 -16.53 -9.08 -11.15
C GLU A 326 -17.70 -8.09 -11.13
N LEU A 327 -17.33 -6.81 -11.08
CA LEU A 327 -18.26 -5.69 -10.96
C LEU A 327 -18.84 -5.25 -12.30
N ASP A 328 -18.35 -5.83 -13.39
CA ASP A 328 -18.81 -5.57 -14.75
C ASP A 328 -20.30 -5.88 -14.93
N GLY A 329 -21.01 -4.97 -15.59
CA GLY A 329 -22.46 -5.00 -15.78
C GLY A 329 -23.29 -4.66 -14.53
N ARG A 330 -22.69 -4.60 -13.33
CA ARG A 330 -23.42 -4.29 -12.10
C ARG A 330 -23.72 -2.80 -12.01
N SER A 331 -24.98 -2.46 -11.76
CA SER A 331 -25.42 -1.06 -11.63
C SER A 331 -25.03 -0.17 -12.83
N GLY A 332 -24.88 -0.76 -14.03
CA GLY A 332 -24.47 -0.04 -15.24
C GLY A 332 -22.98 0.31 -15.32
N LEU A 333 -22.14 -0.30 -14.47
CA LEU A 333 -20.69 -0.18 -14.57
C LEU A 333 -20.17 -1.01 -15.74
N ASP A 334 -19.38 -0.39 -16.60
CA ASP A 334 -18.59 -1.06 -17.64
C ASP A 334 -17.12 -0.95 -17.25
N VAL A 335 -16.49 -2.08 -16.91
CA VAL A 335 -15.10 -2.09 -16.42
C VAL A 335 -14.11 -1.72 -17.54
N SER A 336 -14.43 -2.02 -18.80
CA SER A 336 -13.57 -1.67 -19.93
C SER A 336 -13.53 -0.16 -20.15
N ASP A 337 -14.67 0.52 -20.03
CA ASP A 337 -14.75 1.98 -20.07
C ASP A 337 -13.92 2.64 -18.96
N LEU A 338 -13.90 2.05 -17.75
CA LEU A 338 -13.03 2.52 -16.67
C LEU A 338 -11.57 2.44 -17.11
N ILE A 339 -11.11 1.25 -17.51
CA ILE A 339 -9.71 1.02 -17.91
C ILE A 339 -9.28 2.00 -19.00
N ASP A 340 -10.11 2.21 -20.02
CA ASP A 340 -9.81 3.13 -21.12
C ASP A 340 -9.70 4.59 -20.65
N LEU A 341 -10.59 5.03 -19.76
CA LEU A 341 -10.53 6.36 -19.16
C LEU A 341 -9.32 6.54 -18.22
N THR A 342 -8.95 5.50 -17.47
CA THR A 342 -7.71 5.48 -16.68
C THR A 342 -6.49 5.58 -17.61
N LYS A 343 -6.44 4.85 -18.72
CA LYS A 343 -5.33 4.89 -19.68
C LYS A 343 -5.14 6.27 -20.30
N LYS A 344 -6.23 6.94 -20.69
CA LYS A 344 -6.18 8.32 -21.21
C LYS A 344 -5.63 9.30 -20.17
N CYS A 345 -6.01 9.11 -18.92
CA CYS A 345 -5.56 9.93 -17.81
C CYS A 345 -4.10 9.63 -17.41
N ALA A 346 -3.68 8.36 -17.45
CA ALA A 346 -2.41 7.87 -16.93
C ALA A 346 -1.22 8.00 -17.92
N HIS A 347 -1.10 9.14 -18.60
CA HIS A 347 0.00 9.38 -19.53
C HIS A 347 0.97 10.43 -18.99
N PHE A 348 2.25 10.07 -18.93
CA PHE A 348 3.31 10.96 -18.46
C PHE A 348 4.51 10.95 -19.40
N GLU A 349 5.31 12.01 -19.29
CA GLU A 349 6.67 12.07 -19.82
C GLU A 349 7.64 12.28 -18.65
N LEU A 350 8.65 11.43 -18.54
CA LEU A 350 9.79 11.65 -17.67
C LEU A 350 10.89 12.35 -18.47
N LYS A 351 11.13 13.62 -18.18
CA LYS A 351 12.26 14.37 -18.71
C LYS A 351 13.46 14.24 -17.78
N ILE A 352 14.59 13.82 -18.35
CA ILE A 352 15.86 13.64 -17.64
C ILE A 352 16.88 14.62 -18.21
N THR A 353 17.59 15.31 -17.33
CA THR A 353 18.76 16.12 -17.69
C THR A 353 19.84 15.87 -16.67
N SER A 354 20.93 15.25 -17.10
CA SER A 354 22.03 14.82 -16.23
C SER A 354 23.32 15.49 -16.66
N LYS A 355 24.07 15.99 -15.68
CA LYS A 355 25.44 16.47 -15.84
C LYS A 355 26.33 15.70 -14.88
N ILE A 356 27.36 15.04 -15.40
CA ILE A 356 28.36 14.34 -14.61
C ILE A 356 29.73 14.96 -14.89
N GLU A 357 30.48 15.27 -13.84
CA GLU A 357 31.84 15.80 -13.91
C GLU A 357 32.82 14.84 -13.25
N SER A 358 33.98 14.66 -13.88
CA SER A 358 35.13 13.94 -13.33
C SER A 358 36.30 14.91 -13.20
N PRO A 359 36.55 15.50 -12.02
CA PRO A 359 37.61 16.50 -11.85
C PRO A 359 39.00 15.97 -12.19
N GLU A 360 39.29 14.72 -11.87
CA GLU A 360 40.59 14.09 -12.13
C GLU A 360 40.81 13.84 -13.62
N ALA A 361 39.78 13.40 -14.36
CA ALA A 361 39.84 13.27 -15.82
C ALA A 361 39.64 14.61 -16.54
N LYS A 362 39.27 15.66 -15.79
CA LYS A 362 38.82 16.96 -16.32
C LYS A 362 37.72 16.78 -17.37
N SER A 363 36.84 15.80 -17.17
CA SER A 363 35.73 15.51 -18.08
C SER A 363 34.40 16.04 -17.55
N THR A 364 33.52 16.41 -18.46
CA THR A 364 32.13 16.77 -18.16
C THR A 364 31.26 16.21 -19.26
N THR A 365 30.22 15.49 -18.87
CA THR A 365 29.26 14.88 -19.81
C THR A 365 27.86 15.34 -19.46
N ILE A 366 27.11 15.76 -20.48
CA ILE A 366 25.71 16.18 -20.36
C ILE A 366 24.87 15.23 -21.19
N ALA A 367 23.86 14.63 -20.57
CA ALA A 367 22.90 13.77 -21.24
C ALA A 367 21.47 14.23 -20.96
N SER A 368 20.59 14.09 -21.95
CA SER A 368 19.19 14.46 -21.83
C SER A 368 18.28 13.49 -22.59
N GLY A 369 17.06 13.32 -22.11
CA GLY A 369 16.11 12.41 -22.72
C GLY A 369 14.70 12.60 -22.20
N THR A 370 13.73 12.07 -22.96
CA THR A 370 12.33 12.00 -22.56
C THR A 370 11.88 10.55 -22.67
N LEU A 371 11.31 10.03 -21.58
CA LEU A 371 10.75 8.68 -21.54
C LEU A 371 9.24 8.79 -21.43
N SER A 372 8.50 8.15 -22.33
CA SER A 372 7.05 8.08 -22.27
C SER A 372 6.65 7.03 -21.24
N ILE A 373 5.66 7.36 -20.40
CA ILE A 373 5.10 6.47 -19.39
C ILE A 373 3.59 6.37 -19.62
N GLY A 374 3.08 5.15 -19.57
CA GLY A 374 1.66 4.87 -19.69
C GLY A 374 1.31 3.58 -18.96
N LEU A 375 0.03 3.21 -19.00
CA LEU A 375 -0.44 1.92 -18.51
C LEU A 375 -0.42 0.89 -19.64
N ASP A 376 0.16 -0.27 -19.40
CA ASP A 376 0.18 -1.40 -20.35
C ASP A 376 -1.16 -2.17 -20.41
N GLU A 377 -1.20 -3.32 -21.09
CA GLU A 377 -2.40 -4.18 -21.12
C GLU A 377 -2.82 -4.72 -19.74
N ASN A 378 -1.88 -4.78 -18.79
CA ASN A 378 -2.11 -5.27 -17.43
C ASN A 378 -2.30 -4.11 -16.43
N ASN A 379 -2.45 -2.87 -16.92
CA ASN A 379 -2.59 -1.66 -16.12
C ASN A 379 -1.39 -1.39 -15.19
N TYR A 380 -0.19 -1.84 -15.56
CA TYR A 380 1.04 -1.40 -14.91
C TYR A 380 1.59 -0.17 -15.60
N PHE A 381 2.12 0.74 -14.81
CA PHE A 381 2.93 1.82 -15.36
C PHE A 381 4.24 1.27 -15.90
N THR A 382 4.36 1.34 -17.21
CA THR A 382 5.56 0.98 -17.95
C THR A 382 5.83 2.04 -19.01
N GLY A 383 6.96 1.90 -19.68
CA GLY A 383 7.30 2.75 -20.79
C GLY A 383 8.78 2.78 -21.04
N GLY A 384 9.24 3.86 -21.66
CA GLY A 384 10.63 4.01 -22.00
C GLY A 384 10.85 5.09 -23.03
N GLY A 385 12.09 5.14 -23.50
CA GLY A 385 12.55 6.11 -24.46
C GLY A 385 14.06 6.08 -24.52
N GLU A 386 14.64 7.20 -24.89
CA GLU A 386 16.06 7.31 -25.17
C GLU A 386 16.65 8.48 -24.38
N ILE A 387 17.81 8.24 -23.77
CA ILE A 387 18.67 9.29 -23.22
C ILE A 387 19.84 9.47 -24.18
N LYS A 388 20.05 10.69 -24.63
CA LYS A 388 21.11 11.05 -25.57
C LYS A 388 22.20 11.83 -24.87
N GLU A 389 23.45 11.51 -25.16
CA GLU A 389 24.59 12.32 -24.73
C GLU A 389 24.69 13.58 -25.61
N GLU A 390 24.32 14.73 -25.04
CA GLU A 390 24.23 15.99 -25.78
C GLU A 390 25.60 16.61 -26.02
N SER A 391 26.47 16.54 -25.01
CA SER A 391 27.81 17.12 -25.11
C SER A 391 28.77 16.47 -24.14
N ARG A 392 30.04 16.46 -24.55
CA ARG A 392 31.15 16.04 -23.72
C ARG A 392 32.28 17.04 -23.87
N THR A 393 32.96 17.28 -22.75
CA THR A 393 34.23 17.99 -22.73
C THR A 393 35.26 17.17 -21.97
N GLU A 394 36.50 17.17 -22.42
CA GLU A 394 37.61 16.46 -21.78
C GLU A 394 38.86 17.33 -21.79
N ALA A 395 39.49 17.52 -20.62
CA ALA A 395 40.61 18.44 -20.44
C ALA A 395 40.34 19.88 -20.94
N GLY A 396 39.07 20.29 -20.99
CA GLY A 396 38.64 21.58 -21.54
C GLY A 396 38.39 21.60 -23.05
N PHE A 397 38.53 20.47 -23.74
CA PHE A 397 38.28 20.32 -25.17
C PHE A 397 36.87 19.81 -25.42
N ALA A 398 36.17 20.40 -26.40
CA ALA A 398 34.88 19.88 -26.84
C ALA A 398 35.09 18.61 -27.65
N CYS A 399 34.36 17.56 -27.31
CA CYS A 399 34.38 16.31 -28.04
C CYS A 399 33.17 16.24 -28.97
N SER A 400 33.41 15.76 -30.19
CA SER A 400 32.39 15.48 -31.18
C SER A 400 32.28 13.98 -31.39
N TYR A 401 31.09 13.52 -31.76
CA TYR A 401 30.80 12.11 -32.03
C TYR A 401 30.78 11.90 -33.55
N PRO A 402 31.81 11.28 -34.16
CA PRO A 402 31.85 11.10 -35.61
C PRO A 402 30.68 10.26 -36.12
N GLN A 403 30.21 9.34 -35.28
CA GLN A 403 29.10 8.41 -35.55
C GLN A 403 27.75 8.90 -34.99
N GLY A 404 27.70 10.14 -34.50
CA GLY A 404 26.54 10.68 -33.79
C GLY A 404 26.55 10.39 -32.28
N SER A 405 25.86 11.24 -31.53
CA SER A 405 25.77 11.13 -30.07
C SER A 405 25.37 9.71 -29.61
N PRO A 406 26.01 9.17 -28.56
CA PRO A 406 25.51 8.00 -27.85
C PRO A 406 24.05 8.17 -27.47
N VAL A 407 23.27 7.10 -27.68
CA VAL A 407 21.86 7.01 -27.33
C VAL A 407 21.68 5.76 -26.49
N TYR A 408 21.09 5.92 -25.33
CA TYR A 408 20.90 4.86 -24.34
C TYR A 408 19.39 4.58 -24.25
N PRO A 409 18.92 3.40 -24.70
CA PRO A 409 17.52 3.02 -24.49
C PRO A 409 17.30 2.83 -22.99
N VAL A 410 16.22 3.40 -22.45
CA VAL A 410 15.86 3.25 -21.05
C VAL A 410 14.43 2.78 -20.95
N GLU A 411 14.24 1.70 -20.21
CA GLU A 411 12.92 1.15 -19.92
C GLU A 411 12.47 1.58 -18.52
N ILE A 412 11.17 1.79 -18.38
CA ILE A 412 10.51 2.01 -17.09
C ILE A 412 9.76 0.72 -16.79
N ILE A 413 10.37 -0.12 -15.95
CA ILE A 413 9.84 -1.47 -15.68
C ILE A 413 8.82 -1.49 -14.54
N ALA A 414 8.78 -0.42 -13.75
CA ALA A 414 7.73 -0.16 -12.78
C ALA A 414 7.68 1.34 -12.46
N ALA A 415 6.47 1.89 -12.35
CA ALA A 415 6.24 3.13 -11.62
C ALA A 415 5.17 2.92 -10.55
N MET A 416 5.41 3.47 -9.37
CA MET A 416 4.42 3.59 -8.30
C MET A 416 4.08 5.06 -8.14
N LEU A 417 2.82 5.39 -8.38
CA LEU A 417 2.25 6.71 -8.11
C LEU A 417 1.25 6.51 -6.97
N ASP A 418 1.68 6.77 -5.73
CA ASP A 418 0.80 6.74 -4.57
C ASP A 418 0.28 8.15 -4.31
N THR A 419 -1.03 8.30 -4.12
CA THR A 419 -1.68 9.57 -3.79
C THR A 419 -2.44 9.52 -2.47
N GLY A 420 -2.20 8.48 -1.67
CA GLY A 420 -2.89 8.20 -0.43
C GLY A 420 -2.57 9.18 0.72
N LYS A 421 -3.23 8.94 1.86
CA LYS A 421 -3.13 9.76 3.08
C LYS A 421 -1.71 9.83 3.67
N GLY A 422 -0.83 8.88 3.32
CA GLY A 422 0.59 8.86 3.72
C GLY A 422 1.49 9.85 2.98
N GLY A 423 0.88 10.73 2.18
CA GLY A 423 1.57 11.67 1.28
C GLY A 423 1.68 11.09 -0.12
N GLN A 424 1.67 11.98 -1.11
CA GLN A 424 1.91 11.60 -2.50
C GLN A 424 3.35 11.13 -2.65
N ARG A 425 3.55 9.92 -3.19
CA ARG A 425 4.87 9.33 -3.44
C ARG A 425 4.97 8.92 -4.89
N VAL A 426 6.11 9.24 -5.49
CA VAL A 426 6.49 8.74 -6.80
C VAL A 426 7.70 7.85 -6.60
N ASN A 427 7.67 6.69 -7.23
CA ASN A 427 8.80 5.80 -7.29
C ASN A 427 8.91 5.19 -8.68
N LEU A 428 10.04 5.40 -9.35
CA LEU A 428 10.26 4.88 -10.71
C LEU A 428 11.42 3.90 -10.68
N ILE A 429 11.25 2.73 -11.30
CA ILE A 429 12.34 1.78 -11.53
C ILE A 429 12.75 1.88 -12.99
N LEU A 430 13.91 2.49 -13.23
CA LEU A 430 14.50 2.59 -14.56
C LEU A 430 15.41 1.39 -14.81
N GLN A 431 15.36 0.82 -16.00
CA GLN A 431 16.29 -0.19 -16.49
C GLN A 431 17.09 0.38 -17.65
N PHE A 432 18.41 0.40 -17.47
CA PHE A 432 19.39 0.74 -18.51
C PHE A 432 19.97 -0.56 -19.11
N PRO A 433 20.51 -0.51 -20.33
CA PRO A 433 21.25 -1.63 -20.89
C PRO A 433 22.47 -1.96 -20.02
N GLU A 434 22.84 -3.24 -19.97
CA GLU A 434 24.00 -3.70 -19.18
C GLU A 434 25.32 -3.15 -19.73
N GLU A 435 25.39 -3.00 -21.05
CA GLU A 435 26.51 -2.43 -21.79
C GLU A 435 25.93 -1.52 -22.88
N GLY A 436 26.45 -0.31 -23.04
CA GLY A 436 26.21 0.43 -24.28
C GLY A 436 27.28 0.13 -25.31
N GLU A 437 27.05 0.56 -26.54
CA GLU A 437 27.98 0.31 -27.65
C GLU A 437 29.29 1.07 -27.46
N ASP A 438 30.43 0.41 -27.69
CA ASP A 438 31.71 1.11 -27.78
C ASP A 438 31.66 2.11 -28.95
N ARG A 439 32.03 3.36 -28.67
CA ARG A 439 32.09 4.45 -29.66
C ARG A 439 33.41 5.21 -29.58
N GLU A 440 33.78 5.79 -30.71
CA GLU A 440 34.90 6.71 -30.85
C GLU A 440 34.44 8.15 -30.69
N TYR A 441 35.34 8.99 -30.16
CA TYR A 441 35.10 10.41 -29.93
C TYR A 441 36.30 11.19 -30.44
N ASP A 442 36.03 12.28 -31.16
CA ASP A 442 37.06 13.20 -31.64
C ASP A 442 37.02 14.46 -30.80
N CYS A 443 38.04 14.65 -29.97
CA CYS A 443 38.18 15.83 -29.13
C CYS A 443 39.16 16.82 -29.78
N ALA A 444 38.71 18.07 -29.95
CA ALA A 444 39.43 19.09 -30.68
C ALA A 444 39.59 20.38 -29.87
N SER A 445 40.63 21.14 -30.17
CA SER A 445 40.84 22.46 -29.57
C SER A 445 41.51 23.42 -30.55
N THR A 446 41.58 24.70 -30.18
CA THR A 446 42.31 25.70 -30.96
C THR A 446 43.82 25.43 -31.05
N GLU A 447 44.38 24.61 -30.16
CA GLU A 447 45.82 24.34 -30.06
C GLU A 447 46.22 22.90 -30.47
N ILE A 448 45.26 21.97 -30.56
CA ILE A 448 45.51 20.55 -30.87
C ILE A 448 44.58 20.12 -32.01
N GLU A 449 45.17 19.68 -33.13
CA GLU A 449 44.50 19.30 -34.39
C GLU A 449 43.68 17.98 -34.34
N ASN A 450 43.12 17.64 -33.17
CA ASN A 450 42.31 16.45 -32.85
C ASN A 450 43.11 15.28 -32.27
N PHE A 451 42.53 14.65 -31.24
CA PHE A 451 42.88 13.29 -30.83
C PHE A 451 41.61 12.44 -30.75
N THR A 452 41.72 11.20 -31.20
CA THR A 452 40.64 10.21 -31.12
C THR A 452 40.92 9.27 -29.95
N THR A 453 39.92 9.06 -29.10
CA THR A 453 40.01 8.07 -28.00
C THR A 453 39.15 6.85 -28.33
N GLU A 454 39.76 5.67 -28.39
CA GLU A 454 39.05 4.39 -28.41
C GLU A 454 38.69 3.99 -26.96
N ASN A 455 37.52 3.35 -26.74
CA ASN A 455 36.95 2.89 -25.45
C ASN A 455 36.16 3.88 -24.56
N ALA A 456 35.57 4.95 -25.09
CA ALA A 456 34.79 5.86 -24.25
C ALA A 456 33.26 5.77 -24.43
N GLY A 457 32.78 4.72 -25.12
CA GLY A 457 31.40 4.51 -25.63
C GLY A 457 30.26 4.69 -24.62
N ASN A 458 30.61 4.63 -23.34
CA ASN A 458 29.68 4.59 -22.22
C ASN A 458 30.08 5.55 -21.11
N GLU A 459 30.75 6.68 -21.37
CA GLU A 459 31.23 7.50 -20.25
C GLU A 459 30.08 8.04 -19.39
N TRP A 460 29.02 8.60 -19.98
CA TRP A 460 27.86 9.02 -19.18
C TRP A 460 27.21 7.83 -18.47
N LEU A 461 26.83 6.79 -19.23
CA LEU A 461 26.12 5.64 -18.67
C LEU A 461 26.96 4.93 -17.62
N GLY A 462 28.21 4.61 -17.91
CA GLY A 462 29.16 3.98 -17.00
C GLY A 462 29.36 4.80 -15.72
N ASN A 463 29.59 6.11 -15.82
CA ASN A 463 29.69 6.96 -14.63
C ASN A 463 28.39 7.00 -13.83
N TYR A 464 27.24 7.08 -14.52
CA TYR A 464 25.93 7.01 -13.89
C TYR A 464 25.73 5.68 -13.14
N LEU A 465 26.00 4.52 -13.78
CA LEU A 465 25.89 3.20 -13.16
C LEU A 465 26.83 3.03 -11.95
N LEU A 466 28.01 3.66 -11.96
CA LEU A 466 28.96 3.66 -10.85
C LEU A 466 28.50 4.55 -9.69
N ILE A 467 27.95 5.73 -9.98
CA ILE A 467 27.39 6.64 -8.99
C ILE A 467 26.27 5.94 -8.21
N TYR A 468 25.35 5.30 -8.92
CA TYR A 468 24.20 4.61 -8.31
C TYR A 468 24.51 3.18 -7.84
N HIS A 469 25.77 2.74 -7.88
CA HIS A 469 26.14 1.36 -7.52
C HIS A 469 25.71 0.93 -6.10
N ASP A 470 25.71 1.83 -5.13
CA ASP A 470 25.46 1.45 -3.72
C ASP A 470 23.97 1.49 -3.36
N GLU A 471 23.14 2.07 -4.23
CA GLU A 471 21.67 2.02 -4.11
C GLU A 471 21.13 0.64 -4.57
N LYS A 472 21.99 -0.22 -5.13
CA LYS A 472 21.67 -1.55 -5.69
C LYS A 472 21.35 -2.64 -4.67
N SER A 473 21.20 -2.33 -3.37
CA SER A 473 21.17 -3.37 -2.33
C SER A 473 20.09 -4.46 -2.50
N TYR A 474 19.07 -4.26 -3.37
CA TYR A 474 18.00 -5.24 -3.58
C TYR A 474 17.51 -5.42 -5.04
N ILE A 475 18.15 -4.82 -6.07
CA ILE A 475 17.66 -4.84 -7.46
C ILE A 475 18.75 -5.35 -8.43
N PRO A 476 18.42 -6.21 -9.43
CA PRO A 476 19.39 -6.68 -10.43
C PRO A 476 20.19 -5.56 -11.13
N ILE A 477 21.36 -5.91 -11.68
CA ILE A 477 22.24 -4.98 -12.40
C ILE A 477 21.45 -4.21 -13.49
N GLY A 478 21.76 -2.91 -13.64
CA GLY A 478 21.14 -2.03 -14.63
C GLY A 478 19.81 -1.42 -14.20
N LYS A 479 19.30 -1.74 -13.00
CA LYS A 479 18.02 -1.23 -12.51
C LYS A 479 18.20 -0.25 -11.35
N PHE A 480 17.47 0.85 -11.40
CA PHE A 480 17.60 1.95 -10.44
C PHE A 480 16.25 2.44 -9.96
N GLU A 481 16.10 2.48 -8.64
CA GLU A 481 14.95 3.07 -7.98
C GLU A 481 15.16 4.59 -7.83
N ILE A 482 14.24 5.37 -8.37
CA ILE A 482 14.19 6.82 -8.19
C ILE A 482 13.01 7.12 -7.27
N GLY A 483 13.29 7.20 -5.97
CA GLY A 483 12.33 7.63 -4.93
C GLY A 483 12.45 9.11 -4.55
N ASP A 484 11.81 9.51 -3.45
CA ASP A 484 11.94 10.83 -2.79
C ASP A 484 11.67 12.06 -3.68
N TRP A 485 10.61 12.00 -4.46
CA TRP A 485 10.23 13.09 -5.35
C TRP A 485 9.56 14.24 -4.60
N GLN A 486 9.82 15.47 -5.03
CA GLN A 486 9.02 16.62 -4.68
C GLN A 486 7.78 16.67 -5.57
N ILE A 487 6.61 16.62 -4.95
CA ILE A 487 5.34 16.83 -5.64
C ILE A 487 5.16 18.32 -5.93
N VAL A 488 4.94 18.66 -7.20
CA VAL A 488 4.81 20.04 -7.69
C VAL A 488 3.36 20.37 -8.03
N ASN A 489 2.68 19.50 -8.80
CA ASN A 489 1.31 19.72 -9.29
C ASN A 489 1.08 21.11 -9.91
N SER A 490 2.02 21.60 -10.72
CA SER A 490 1.93 22.93 -11.32
C SER A 490 2.61 22.99 -12.69
N GLY A 491 2.00 23.74 -13.63
CA GLY A 491 2.56 23.94 -14.97
C GLY A 491 2.67 22.66 -15.81
N GLY A 492 1.89 21.61 -15.49
CA GLY A 492 2.00 20.28 -16.12
C GLY A 492 3.06 19.37 -15.51
N ILE A 493 3.92 19.90 -14.62
CA ILE A 493 4.88 19.08 -13.86
C ILE A 493 4.17 18.50 -12.65
N TYR A 494 4.03 17.17 -12.62
CA TYR A 494 3.47 16.44 -11.50
C TYR A 494 4.47 16.37 -10.36
N ALA A 495 5.67 15.86 -10.64
CA ALA A 495 6.73 15.68 -9.65
C ALA A 495 8.10 16.04 -10.21
N LYS A 496 9.01 16.45 -9.34
CA LYS A 496 10.39 16.81 -9.68
C LYS A 496 11.37 16.21 -8.67
N LYS A 497 12.52 15.77 -9.14
CA LYS A 497 13.66 15.39 -8.31
C LYS A 497 14.91 16.03 -8.86
N THR A 498 15.72 16.60 -7.98
CA THR A 498 17.07 17.05 -8.32
C THR A 498 18.05 16.33 -7.43
N VAL A 499 18.99 15.61 -8.04
CA VAL A 499 20.07 14.89 -7.38
C VAL A 499 21.35 15.68 -7.60
N SER A 500 22.00 16.06 -6.51
CA SER A 500 23.35 16.64 -6.53
C SER A 500 24.20 15.88 -5.54
N ARG A 501 25.26 15.21 -6.01
CA ARG A 501 26.11 14.40 -5.13
C ARG A 501 27.53 14.28 -5.66
N THR A 502 28.42 13.90 -4.76
CA THR A 502 29.82 13.59 -5.04
C THR A 502 30.11 12.19 -4.55
N LYS A 503 30.67 11.34 -5.43
CA LYS A 503 31.05 9.97 -5.10
C LYS A 503 32.49 9.72 -5.46
N THR A 504 33.28 9.27 -4.49
CA THR A 504 34.61 8.73 -4.76
C THR A 504 34.47 7.26 -5.14
N ILE A 505 34.91 6.92 -6.35
CA ILE A 505 34.92 5.56 -6.85
C ILE A 505 36.35 5.02 -6.84
N SER A 506 36.52 3.75 -6.49
CA SER A 506 37.79 3.03 -6.58
C SER A 506 37.57 1.78 -7.42
N PHE A 507 38.12 1.76 -8.63
CA PHE A 507 37.95 0.65 -9.57
C PHE A 507 39.29 0.30 -10.21
N PHE A 508 39.69 -0.97 -10.15
CA PHE A 508 41.00 -1.45 -10.64
C PHE A 508 42.23 -0.65 -10.19
N GLY A 509 42.24 -0.15 -8.95
CA GLY A 509 43.36 0.62 -8.41
C GLY A 509 43.41 2.09 -8.84
N PHE A 510 42.44 2.55 -9.64
CA PHE A 510 42.20 3.96 -9.89
C PHE A 510 41.16 4.49 -8.91
N SER A 511 41.46 5.62 -8.28
CA SER A 511 40.49 6.39 -7.49
C SER A 511 40.14 7.67 -8.24
N GLY A 512 38.85 7.95 -8.39
CA GLY A 512 38.36 9.18 -9.01
C GLY A 512 37.12 9.71 -8.29
N THR A 513 36.84 10.98 -8.48
CA THR A 513 35.65 11.64 -7.93
C THR A 513 34.67 11.90 -9.06
N LEU A 514 33.42 11.51 -8.88
CA LEU A 514 32.33 11.85 -9.79
C LEU A 514 31.38 12.83 -9.10
N ILE A 515 31.05 13.92 -9.78
CA ILE A 515 30.07 14.91 -9.32
C ILE A 515 28.87 14.83 -10.25
N GLU A 516 27.72 14.44 -9.71
CA GLU A 516 26.46 14.36 -10.43
C GLU A 516 25.59 15.58 -10.12
N ASN A 517 24.96 16.12 -11.17
CA ASN A 517 23.81 17.00 -11.08
C ASN A 517 22.74 16.54 -12.08
N THR A 518 21.75 15.79 -11.60
CA THR A 518 20.67 15.26 -12.44
C THR A 518 19.32 15.82 -12.00
N THR A 519 18.52 16.26 -12.96
CA THR A 519 17.14 16.68 -12.77
C THR A 519 16.20 15.74 -13.49
N TYR A 520 15.15 15.32 -12.78
CA TYR A 520 14.05 14.52 -13.27
C TYR A 520 12.76 15.34 -13.14
N GLU A 521 12.01 15.47 -14.22
CA GLU A 521 10.69 16.12 -14.24
C GLU A 521 9.67 15.14 -14.80
N LEU A 522 8.71 14.76 -13.97
CA LEU A 522 7.59 13.90 -14.35
C LEU A 522 6.42 14.79 -14.76
N ILE A 523 6.12 14.83 -16.04
CA ILE A 523 5.15 15.71 -16.68
C ILE A 523 3.87 14.92 -16.96
N HIS A 524 2.72 15.42 -16.51
CA HIS A 524 1.42 14.78 -16.73
C HIS A 524 0.76 15.31 -18.01
N LEU A 525 0.45 14.41 -18.95
CA LEU A 525 -0.06 14.70 -20.29
C LEU A 525 -1.32 13.88 -20.59
N PRO A 526 -2.45 14.14 -19.92
CA PRO A 526 -3.68 13.37 -20.15
C PRO A 526 -4.17 13.55 -21.60
N GLN A 527 -4.74 12.48 -22.18
CA GLN A 527 -5.24 12.39 -23.56
C GLN A 527 -6.73 12.71 -23.71
#